data_AF-X0XRD7-F1
#
_entry.id   AF-X0XRD7-F1
#
_cell.length_a   1.000
_cell.length_b   1.000
_cell.length_c   1.000
_cell.angle_alpha   90.00
_cell.angle_beta   90.00
_cell.angle_gamma   90.00
#
_symmetry.space_group_name_H-M   'P 1'
#
loop_
_entity.id
_entity.type
_entity.pdbx_description
1 polymer ?
#
loop_
_entity_poly.entity_id
_entity_poly.type
_entity_poly.pdbx_seq_one_letter_code
_entity_poly.pdbx_strand_id
1 'polypeptide(L)'
;MRWPRFVHRIYADLTGYFWLPCPLCGEMFGGHEWLPGNTLMSSLSEGHGVCPDCGDLAREQNAKQSPRYIRFEDWEAEHFEDWVAEQMKDPEFRAAVEELGPAYQA
;
A
#
# COMPACT_ATOMS: atom_id res chain seq x y z
N MET A 1 26.73 4.01 -7.99
CA MET A 1 27.38 3.00 -8.86
C MET A 1 26.58 1.72 -8.70
N ARG A 2 25.97 1.20 -9.78
CA ARG A 2 25.07 0.04 -9.72
C ARG A 2 25.92 -1.22 -9.92
N TRP A 3 25.94 -2.15 -8.96
CA TRP A 3 26.73 -3.37 -9.12
C TRP A 3 26.13 -4.26 -10.22
N PRO A 4 26.95 -5.10 -10.88
CA PRO A 4 26.44 -6.11 -11.79
C PRO A 4 25.46 -7.07 -11.09
N ARG A 5 24.44 -7.55 -11.81
CA ARG A 5 23.39 -8.44 -11.25
C ARG A 5 23.94 -9.69 -10.57
N PHE A 6 25.02 -10.27 -11.09
CA PHE A 6 25.64 -11.45 -10.47
C PHE A 6 26.22 -11.17 -9.07
N VAL A 7 26.68 -9.94 -8.80
CA VAL A 7 27.17 -9.52 -7.48
C VAL A 7 26.00 -9.47 -6.49
N HIS A 8 24.86 -8.92 -6.93
CA HIS A 8 23.64 -8.91 -6.12
C HIS A 8 23.15 -10.32 -5.82
N ARG A 9 23.19 -11.24 -6.79
CA ARG A 9 22.85 -12.66 -6.58
C ARG A 9 23.75 -13.31 -5.51
N ILE A 10 25.07 -13.18 -5.66
CA ILE A 10 26.03 -13.74 -4.69
C ILE A 10 25.77 -13.15 -3.30
N TYR A 11 25.56 -11.84 -3.20
CA TYR A 11 25.26 -11.19 -1.94
C TYR A 11 24.00 -11.76 -1.30
N ALA A 12 22.92 -11.91 -2.09
CA ALA A 12 21.66 -12.48 -1.61
C ALA A 12 21.86 -13.91 -1.08
N ASP A 13 22.55 -14.77 -1.85
CA ASP A 13 22.85 -16.15 -1.47
C ASP A 13 23.67 -16.23 -0.17
N LEU A 14 24.65 -15.33 0.03
CA LEU A 14 25.52 -15.33 1.21
C LEU A 14 24.85 -14.79 2.48
N THR A 15 23.86 -13.92 2.33
CA THR A 15 23.21 -13.22 3.45
C THR A 15 21.80 -13.73 3.75
N GLY A 16 21.28 -14.65 2.92
CA GLY A 16 19.94 -15.20 3.06
C GLY A 16 18.83 -14.25 2.58
N TYR A 17 19.17 -13.18 1.86
CA TYR A 17 18.14 -12.40 1.18
C TYR A 17 17.55 -13.22 0.02
N PHE A 18 16.29 -12.93 -0.30
CA PHE A 18 15.65 -13.54 -1.46
C PHE A 18 16.32 -13.09 -2.77
N TRP A 19 16.18 -13.91 -3.80
CA TRP A 19 16.54 -13.60 -5.18
C TRP A 19 15.37 -14.03 -6.09
N LEU A 20 14.47 -13.10 -6.38
CA LEU A 20 13.18 -13.38 -7.02
C LEU A 20 12.92 -12.43 -8.19
N PRO A 21 12.10 -12.84 -9.18
CA PRO A 21 11.73 -11.97 -10.28
C PRO A 21 10.78 -10.86 -9.80
N CYS A 22 11.00 -9.65 -10.30
CA CYS A 22 10.09 -8.53 -10.07
C CYS A 22 8.73 -8.81 -10.73
N PRO A 23 7.59 -8.64 -10.03
CA PRO A 23 6.27 -8.88 -10.63
C PRO A 23 5.90 -7.89 -11.76
N LEU A 24 6.60 -6.76 -11.86
CA LEU A 24 6.33 -5.74 -12.89
C LEU A 24 7.18 -5.91 -14.16
N CYS A 25 8.47 -6.20 -14.02
CA CYS A 25 9.39 -6.28 -15.16
C CYS A 25 10.02 -7.66 -15.39
N GLY A 26 9.85 -8.61 -14.47
CA GLY A 26 10.44 -9.95 -14.54
C GLY A 26 11.94 -10.02 -14.21
N GLU A 27 12.63 -8.88 -14.10
CA GLU A 27 14.05 -8.84 -13.74
C GLU A 27 14.28 -9.35 -12.31
N MET A 28 15.36 -10.13 -12.15
CA MET A 28 15.74 -10.66 -10.85
C MET A 28 16.34 -9.57 -9.97
N PHE A 29 15.92 -9.51 -8.72
CA PHE A 29 16.47 -8.59 -7.73
C PHE A 29 16.61 -9.26 -6.36
N GLY A 30 17.55 -8.74 -5.57
CA GLY A 30 17.81 -9.20 -4.23
C GLY A 30 17.00 -8.42 -3.19
N GLY A 31 16.65 -9.08 -2.09
CA GLY A 31 16.01 -8.41 -0.95
C GLY A 31 16.82 -7.25 -0.36
N HIS A 32 18.15 -7.25 -0.50
CA HIS A 32 19.01 -6.14 -0.09
C HIS A 32 18.93 -4.92 -1.02
N GLU A 33 18.36 -5.07 -2.21
CA GLU A 33 18.10 -3.95 -3.14
C GLU A 33 16.72 -3.33 -2.91
N TRP A 34 15.91 -3.92 -2.03
CA TRP A 34 14.56 -3.46 -1.74
C TRP A 34 14.62 -2.16 -0.92
N LEU A 35 14.00 -1.11 -1.46
CA LEU A 35 13.90 0.19 -0.81
C LEU A 35 12.53 0.33 -0.14
N PRO A 36 12.42 1.08 0.99
CA PRO A 36 11.14 1.40 1.60
C PRO A 36 10.16 2.00 0.58
N GLY A 37 8.98 1.42 0.49
CA GLY A 37 7.94 1.85 -0.45
C GLY A 37 8.02 1.22 -1.84
N ASN A 38 9.00 0.35 -2.13
CA ASN A 38 9.00 -0.48 -3.34
C ASN A 38 8.13 -1.73 -3.12
N THR A 39 6.86 -1.51 -2.82
CA THR A 39 5.88 -2.57 -2.60
C THR A 39 4.73 -2.37 -3.57
N LEU A 40 4.35 -3.42 -4.29
CA LEU A 40 3.12 -3.45 -5.06
C LEU A 40 2.03 -4.10 -4.22
N MET A 41 0.91 -3.41 -4.06
CA MET A 41 -0.25 -3.95 -3.35
C MET A 41 -1.12 -4.75 -4.33
N SER A 42 -1.61 -5.89 -3.86
CA SER A 42 -2.65 -6.67 -4.56
C SER A 42 -4.04 -6.24 -4.09
N SER A 43 -5.07 -6.58 -4.87
CA SER A 43 -6.47 -6.36 -4.48
C SER A 43 -6.91 -7.16 -3.24
N LEU A 44 -6.10 -8.12 -2.79
CA LEU A 44 -6.34 -8.94 -1.61
C LEU A 44 -5.56 -8.42 -0.38
N SER A 45 -5.03 -7.19 -0.44
CA SER A 45 -4.21 -6.60 0.61
C SER A 45 -2.88 -7.34 0.85
N GLU A 46 -2.37 -8.04 -0.16
CA GLU A 46 -1.04 -8.65 -0.11
C GLU A 46 0.01 -7.68 -0.68
N GLY A 47 1.13 -7.53 0.03
CA GLY A 47 2.26 -6.71 -0.42
C GLY A 47 3.32 -7.55 -1.10
N HIS A 48 3.66 -7.23 -2.35
CA HIS A 48 4.76 -7.84 -3.08
C HIS A 48 5.95 -6.89 -3.16
N GLY A 49 7.15 -7.38 -2.85
CA GLY A 49 8.38 -6.61 -3.04
C GLY A 49 8.65 -6.35 -4.53
N VAL A 50 9.09 -5.14 -4.85
CA VAL A 50 9.38 -4.69 -6.22
C VAL A 50 10.84 -4.25 -6.34
N CYS A 51 11.44 -4.46 -7.51
CA CYS A 51 12.82 -4.05 -7.77
C CYS A 51 12.99 -2.52 -7.70
N PRO A 52 14.22 -2.01 -7.46
CA PRO A 52 14.49 -0.57 -7.38
C PRO A 52 14.10 0.24 -8.61
N ASP A 53 14.05 -0.36 -9.80
CA ASP A 53 13.68 0.35 -11.03
C ASP A 53 12.17 0.52 -11.21
N CYS A 54 11.38 -0.38 -10.63
CA CYS A 54 9.92 -0.36 -10.76
C CYS A 54 9.21 0.25 -9.55
N GLY A 55 9.96 0.83 -8.61
CA GLY A 55 9.40 1.41 -7.39
C GLY A 55 8.37 2.51 -7.65
N ASP A 56 8.65 3.42 -8.57
CA ASP A 56 7.72 4.52 -8.90
C ASP A 56 6.47 4.00 -9.60
N LEU A 57 6.60 3.03 -10.50
CA LEU A 57 5.45 2.37 -11.15
C LEU A 57 4.57 1.66 -10.12
N ALA A 58 5.17 0.97 -9.14
CA ALA A 58 4.41 0.32 -8.06
C ALA A 58 3.65 1.35 -7.22
N ARG A 59 4.26 2.50 -6.89
CA ARG A 59 3.59 3.61 -6.18
C ARG A 59 2.42 4.16 -6.97
N GLU A 60 2.61 4.43 -8.26
CA GLU A 60 1.53 4.90 -9.14
C GLU A 60 0.38 3.90 -9.23
N GLN A 61 0.68 2.59 -9.30
CA GLN A 61 -0.34 1.55 -9.33
C GLN A 61 -1.09 1.45 -8.00
N ASN A 62 -0.39 1.52 -6.87
CA ASN A 62 -1.03 1.53 -5.55
C ASN A 62 -1.96 2.74 -5.38
N ALA A 63 -1.55 3.92 -5.87
CA ALA A 63 -2.39 5.12 -5.85
C ALA A 63 -3.67 4.96 -6.69
N LYS A 64 -3.62 4.20 -7.79
CA LYS A 64 -4.79 3.90 -8.64
C LYS A 64 -5.71 2.85 -8.04
N GLN A 65 -5.15 1.84 -7.36
CA GLN A 65 -5.94 0.77 -6.73
C GLN A 65 -6.79 1.27 -5.56
N SER A 66 -6.41 2.40 -4.96
CA SER A 66 -7.16 3.00 -3.87
C SER A 66 -7.56 4.44 -4.21
N PRO A 67 -8.76 4.69 -4.76
CA PRO A 67 -9.39 6.01 -4.67
C PRO A 67 -9.64 6.44 -3.20
N ARG A 68 -9.36 5.56 -2.23
CA ARG A 68 -9.47 5.76 -0.77
C ARG A 68 -8.15 6.05 -0.08
N TYR A 69 -7.01 6.13 -0.78
CA TYR A 69 -5.75 6.57 -0.19
C TYR A 69 -5.65 8.09 -0.31
N ILE A 70 -6.61 8.77 0.31
CA ILE A 70 -6.45 10.17 0.70
C ILE A 70 -5.33 10.12 1.74
N ARG A 71 -4.22 10.86 1.54
CA ARG A 71 -3.29 11.06 2.66
C ARG A 71 -4.13 11.65 3.78
N PHE A 72 -4.03 11.15 5.00
CA PHE A 72 -4.76 11.75 6.14
C PHE A 72 -4.54 13.27 6.23
N GLU A 73 -3.40 13.75 5.72
CA GLU A 73 -3.00 15.16 5.60
C GLU A 73 -3.82 15.98 4.58
N ASP A 74 -4.43 15.32 3.59
CA ASP A 74 -5.26 15.93 2.54
C ASP A 74 -6.77 15.83 2.85
N TRP A 75 -7.15 15.21 3.97
CA TRP A 75 -8.54 15.10 4.39
C TRP A 75 -8.93 16.35 5.20
N GLU A 76 -9.39 17.39 4.50
CA GLU A 76 -9.98 18.55 5.17
C GLU A 76 -11.25 18.11 5.92
N ALA A 77 -11.37 18.52 7.19
CA ALA A 77 -12.44 18.11 8.11
C ALA A 77 -13.87 18.31 7.54
N GLU A 78 -14.06 19.22 6.59
CA GLU A 78 -15.33 19.44 5.88
C GLU A 78 -15.81 18.21 5.09
N HIS A 79 -14.89 17.42 4.52
CA HIS A 79 -15.24 16.19 3.79
C HIS A 79 -15.74 15.06 4.70
N PHE A 80 -15.36 15.06 5.99
CA PHE A 80 -15.84 14.06 6.95
C PHE A 80 -17.31 14.33 7.30
N GLU A 81 -17.65 15.57 7.64
CA GLU A 81 -19.03 15.94 8.01
C GLU A 81 -19.99 15.74 6.85
N ASP A 82 -19.61 16.10 5.62
CA ASP A 82 -20.43 15.87 4.43
C ASP A 82 -20.62 14.38 4.14
N TRP A 83 -19.57 13.58 4.31
CA TRP A 83 -19.67 12.13 4.14
C TRP A 83 -20.56 11.49 5.21
N VAL A 84 -20.40 11.88 6.48
CA VAL A 84 -21.27 11.42 7.58
C VAL A 84 -22.70 11.82 7.31
N ALA A 85 -22.96 13.07 6.90
CA ALA A 85 -24.30 13.53 6.55
C ALA A 85 -24.93 12.73 5.41
N GLU A 86 -24.14 12.30 4.42
CA GLU A 86 -24.60 11.41 3.36
C GLU A 86 -24.91 10.00 3.87
N GLN A 87 -24.04 9.40 4.69
CA GLN A 87 -24.28 8.07 5.25
C GLN A 87 -25.47 8.05 6.23
N MET A 88 -25.70 9.14 6.97
CA MET A 88 -26.83 9.27 7.89
C MET A 88 -28.20 9.34 7.18
N LYS A 89 -28.22 9.45 5.84
CA LYS A 89 -29.45 9.29 5.03
C LYS A 89 -29.88 7.83 4.90
N ASP A 90 -28.96 6.88 5.09
CA ASP A 90 -29.27 5.47 5.14
C ASP A 90 -29.89 5.10 6.50
N PRO A 91 -31.14 4.64 6.55
CA PRO A 91 -31.82 4.32 7.80
C PRO A 91 -31.18 3.15 8.56
N GLU A 92 -30.54 2.20 7.88
CA GLU A 92 -29.84 1.09 8.54
C GLU A 92 -28.55 1.57 9.21
N PHE A 93 -27.78 2.40 8.49
CA PHE A 93 -26.57 3.01 9.03
C PHE A 93 -26.89 3.91 10.23
N ARG A 94 -27.93 4.73 10.13
CA ARG A 94 -28.37 5.61 11.22
C ARG A 94 -28.76 4.83 12.47
N ALA A 95 -29.53 3.74 12.32
CA ALA A 95 -29.93 2.90 13.45
C ALA A 95 -28.71 2.26 14.13
N ALA A 96 -27.73 1.79 13.35
CA ALA A 96 -26.49 1.23 13.88
C ALA A 96 -25.65 2.27 14.65
N VAL A 97 -25.58 3.51 14.16
CA VAL A 97 -24.88 4.61 14.86
C VAL A 97 -25.58 4.96 16.17
N GLU A 98 -26.91 4.96 16.22
CA GLU A 98 -27.66 5.23 17.44
C GLU A 98 -27.51 4.10 18.47
N GLU A 99 -27.46 2.84 18.03
CA GLU A 99 -27.27 1.67 18.88
C GLU A 99 -25.84 1.60 19.45
N LEU A 100 -24.83 1.86 18.62
CA LEU A 100 -23.42 1.70 18.97
C LEU A 100 -22.79 2.98 19.52
N GLY A 101 -23.36 4.16 19.24
CA GLY A 101 -22.85 5.47 19.63
C GLY A 101 -22.49 5.59 21.11
N PRO A 102 -23.33 5.11 22.05
CA PRO A 102 -23.00 5.14 23.49
C PRO A 102 -21.75 4.33 23.87
N ALA A 103 -21.43 3.27 23.12
CA ALA A 103 -20.26 2.42 23.40
C ALA A 103 -18.93 3.09 23.00
N TYR A 104 -18.97 4.12 22.16
CA TYR A 104 -17.80 4.83 21.62
C TYR A 104 -17.64 6.25 22.18
N GLN A 105 -18.41 6.62 23.20
CA GLN A 105 -18.32 7.91 23.91
C GLN A 105 -17.58 7.84 25.27
N ALA A 106 -16.83 6.75 25.52
CA ALA A 106 -16.06 6.53 26.75
C ALA A 106 -14.68 7.23 26.75
#